data_AF-A0A1W1HEY1-F1
#
_entry.id   AF-A0A1W1HEY1-F1
#
_cell.length_a   1.000
_cell.length_b   1.000
_cell.length_c   1.000
_cell.angle_alpha   90.00
_cell.angle_beta   90.00
_cell.angle_gamma   90.00
#
_symmetry.space_group_name_H-M   'P 1'
#
loop_
_entity.id
_entity.type
_entity.pdbx_description
1 polymer ?
#
loop_
_entity_poly.entity_id
_entity_poly.type
_entity_poly.pdbx_seq_one_letter_code
_entity_poly.pdbx_strand_id
1 'polypeptide(L)'
;MKFIPVINMNQKIINLSLIAAIIRIAGSGLISLIDAFKQNQFGLDTLYNFRRHLEKYINQVIKSTNAHLYFDSGGYSFIQGQIHPDDIRKLITCYLHFMIEEMQTYYKIFSLDLPFSKRYNLYNTKENIFDFNRLSLLETFDIIEKVPQLADKFIFIWQFRRIELYRIWCILHDELSSYGYDKFITHRAIGGMVGLKGETKINFSPFIALSYRCFKDYITVGLFHFPFQLHLLGVYTLSDRFMIAYIEKVFERYLKQLTINSGVIISYDSTNYFRTAQYNARKMHCNSYDKGDLTHYSTVFDVPDNILRHIYHTDELYFHIQEEIQRLKINEDLLEGNSFAPLNSFNFVQEDKFIEDAIEKYKITDVLFESRDNDDFRKETGDILDQILKSTPQFFGPRFKDSIMDNMTKLYRLHKWWTFEGGEYDSLNSLVEEFIAMIKEP
;
A
#
# COMPACT_ATOMS: atom_id res chain seq x y z
N MET A 1 1.45 -4.61 10.52
CA MET A 1 1.13 -4.13 9.17
C MET A 1 -0.37 -4.06 8.94
N LYS A 2 -0.83 -3.23 8.00
CA LYS A 2 -2.26 -3.03 7.74
C LYS A 2 -2.62 -3.10 6.25
N PHE A 3 -3.48 -4.05 5.89
CA PHE A 3 -4.08 -4.16 4.57
C PHE A 3 -5.21 -3.14 4.35
N ILE A 4 -5.19 -2.44 3.21
CA ILE A 4 -6.23 -1.49 2.78
C ILE A 4 -6.79 -1.92 1.41
N PRO A 5 -8.02 -2.43 1.32
CA PRO A 5 -8.62 -2.81 0.05
C PRO A 5 -8.93 -1.57 -0.81
N VAL A 6 -8.49 -1.60 -2.08
CA VAL A 6 -8.85 -0.58 -3.07
C VAL A 6 -10.21 -0.89 -3.66
N ILE A 7 -11.15 0.02 -3.46
CA ILE A 7 -12.55 -0.11 -3.89
C ILE A 7 -12.77 0.64 -5.20
N ASN A 8 -13.29 -0.06 -6.20
CA ASN A 8 -13.73 0.55 -7.45
C ASN A 8 -15.23 0.83 -7.37
N MET A 9 -15.63 2.10 -7.27
CA MET A 9 -17.05 2.46 -7.15
C MET A 9 -17.83 2.37 -8.47
N ASN A 10 -17.15 2.23 -9.61
CA ASN A 10 -17.75 2.39 -10.94
C ASN A 10 -18.10 1.10 -11.66
N GLN A 11 -17.91 -0.05 -11.03
CA GLN A 11 -18.47 -1.28 -11.58
C GLN A 11 -19.98 -1.28 -11.31
N LYS A 12 -20.77 -1.13 -12.37
CA LYS A 12 -22.25 -1.04 -12.38
C LYS A 12 -22.98 -2.20 -11.69
N ILE A 13 -22.23 -3.22 -11.24
CA ILE A 13 -22.68 -4.45 -10.61
C ILE A 13 -21.71 -4.73 -9.46
N ILE A 14 -21.68 -3.87 -8.43
CA ILE A 14 -21.10 -4.29 -7.15
C ILE A 14 -22.18 -4.19 -6.09
N ASN A 15 -22.48 -5.35 -5.52
CA ASN A 15 -23.30 -5.46 -4.34
C ASN A 15 -22.61 -4.74 -3.16
N LEU A 16 -23.21 -3.63 -2.70
CA LEU A 16 -22.67 -2.82 -1.60
C LEU A 16 -22.53 -3.63 -0.30
N SER A 17 -23.34 -4.66 -0.10
CA SER A 17 -23.23 -5.57 1.06
C SER A 17 -21.94 -6.39 1.01
N LEU A 18 -21.48 -6.81 -0.19
CA LEU A 18 -20.17 -7.46 -0.33
C LEU A 18 -19.02 -6.49 -0.02
N ILE A 19 -19.12 -5.23 -0.47
CA ILE A 19 -18.12 -4.22 -0.11
C ILE A 19 -18.12 -3.97 1.40
N ALA A 20 -19.29 -3.85 2.03
CA ALA A 20 -19.39 -3.70 3.49
C ALA A 20 -18.73 -4.87 4.23
N ALA A 21 -18.87 -6.10 3.75
CA ALA A 21 -18.15 -7.25 4.30
C ALA A 21 -16.62 -7.09 4.16
N ILE A 22 -16.12 -6.72 2.98
CA ILE A 22 -14.67 -6.45 2.74
C ILE A 22 -14.14 -5.38 3.71
N ILE A 23 -14.83 -4.25 3.80
CA ILE A 23 -14.43 -3.12 4.64
C ILE A 23 -14.49 -3.47 6.12
N ARG A 24 -15.50 -4.23 6.56
CA ARG A 24 -15.59 -4.72 7.94
C ARG A 24 -14.40 -5.61 8.31
N ILE A 25 -13.96 -6.47 7.39
CA ILE A 25 -12.82 -7.37 7.60
C ILE A 25 -11.50 -6.59 7.69
N ALA A 26 -11.29 -5.63 6.79
CA ALA A 26 -10.06 -4.84 6.73
C ALA A 26 -10.02 -3.66 7.73
N GLY A 27 -11.18 -3.21 8.23
CA GLY A 27 -11.32 -2.01 9.06
C GLY A 27 -11.01 -0.69 8.33
N SER A 28 -10.79 -0.75 7.02
CA SER A 28 -10.48 0.41 6.19
C SER A 28 -10.78 0.14 4.72
N GLY A 29 -10.83 1.20 3.93
CA GLY A 29 -10.96 1.13 2.47
C GLY A 29 -10.31 2.32 1.79
N LEU A 30 -9.88 2.13 0.55
CA LEU A 30 -9.32 3.17 -0.29
C LEU A 30 -10.21 3.39 -1.51
N ILE A 31 -10.54 4.65 -1.80
CA ILE A 31 -11.26 5.06 -3.00
C ILE A 31 -10.37 6.01 -3.81
N SER A 32 -10.31 5.82 -5.12
CA SER A 32 -9.56 6.74 -5.99
C SER A 32 -10.48 7.81 -6.58
N LEU A 33 -9.99 9.05 -6.63
CA LEU A 33 -10.65 10.15 -7.34
C LEU A 33 -10.62 10.02 -8.86
N ILE A 34 -9.99 8.96 -9.39
CA ILE A 34 -9.93 8.66 -10.83
C ILE A 34 -11.31 8.74 -11.51
N ASP A 35 -12.36 8.35 -10.80
CA ASP A 35 -13.72 8.32 -11.30
C ASP A 35 -14.34 9.70 -11.51
N ALA A 36 -13.87 10.71 -10.78
CA ALA A 36 -14.22 12.11 -11.00
C ALA A 36 -13.49 12.70 -12.21
N PHE A 37 -12.31 12.16 -12.58
CA PHE A 37 -11.40 12.78 -13.55
C PHE A 37 -11.29 12.08 -14.90
N LYS A 38 -11.72 10.81 -15.01
CA LYS A 38 -11.58 10.01 -16.25
C LYS A 38 -12.38 10.52 -17.47
N GLN A 39 -13.16 11.60 -17.33
CA GLN A 39 -14.05 12.09 -18.37
C GLN A 39 -13.32 13.14 -19.22
N ASN A 40 -13.58 13.16 -20.54
CA ASN A 40 -12.96 14.12 -21.47
C ASN A 40 -13.18 15.60 -21.08
N GLN A 41 -14.22 15.89 -20.29
CA GLN A 41 -14.52 17.22 -19.74
C GLN A 41 -14.67 17.15 -18.22
N PHE A 42 -13.69 16.60 -17.50
CA PHE A 42 -13.73 16.59 -16.03
C PHE A 42 -13.67 18.02 -15.46
N GLY A 43 -14.25 18.25 -14.29
CA GLY A 43 -14.28 19.54 -13.63
C GLY A 43 -14.96 19.48 -12.27
N LEU A 44 -15.37 20.63 -11.74
CA LEU A 44 -16.11 20.71 -10.47
C LEU A 44 -17.48 20.03 -10.55
N ASP A 45 -18.10 20.00 -11.73
CA ASP A 45 -19.37 19.32 -11.99
C ASP A 45 -19.23 17.79 -11.93
N THR A 46 -18.18 17.22 -12.53
CA THR A 46 -17.91 15.78 -12.44
C THR A 46 -17.51 15.39 -11.03
N LEU A 47 -16.77 16.25 -10.33
CA LEU A 47 -16.43 16.08 -8.92
C LEU A 47 -17.68 16.10 -8.03
N TYR A 48 -18.62 17.02 -8.26
CA TYR A 48 -19.88 17.09 -7.53
C TYR A 48 -20.73 15.82 -7.73
N ASN A 49 -20.81 15.32 -8.96
CA ASN A 49 -21.50 14.05 -9.25
C ASN A 49 -20.84 12.87 -8.53
N PHE A 50 -19.51 12.83 -8.50
CA PHE A 50 -18.76 11.84 -7.72
C PHE A 50 -19.09 11.93 -6.22
N ARG A 51 -19.12 13.13 -5.64
CA ARG A 51 -19.47 13.36 -4.23
C ARG A 51 -20.86 12.80 -3.88
N ARG A 52 -21.86 13.04 -4.74
CA ARG A 52 -23.22 12.48 -4.53
C ARG A 52 -23.25 10.96 -4.50
N HIS A 53 -22.45 10.30 -5.35
CA HIS A 53 -22.34 8.84 -5.32
C HIS A 53 -21.57 8.37 -4.08
N LEU A 54 -20.53 9.10 -3.71
CA LEU A 54 -19.70 8.83 -2.55
C LEU A 54 -20.49 8.92 -1.23
N GLU A 55 -21.41 9.87 -1.08
CA GLU A 55 -22.26 9.99 0.11
C GLU A 55 -23.06 8.71 0.39
N LYS A 56 -23.64 8.11 -0.65
CA LYS A 56 -24.37 6.84 -0.53
C LYS A 56 -23.44 5.74 -0.02
N TYR A 57 -22.24 5.66 -0.60
CA TYR A 57 -21.23 4.69 -0.21
C TYR A 57 -20.78 4.88 1.25
N ILE A 58 -20.46 6.11 1.66
CA ILE A 58 -20.04 6.42 3.03
C ILE A 58 -21.10 5.99 4.03
N ASN A 59 -22.37 6.34 3.78
CA ASN A 59 -23.44 6.05 4.71
C ASN A 59 -23.74 4.55 4.83
N GLN A 60 -23.70 3.82 3.71
CA GLN A 60 -24.06 2.39 3.68
C GLN A 60 -22.91 1.45 4.06
N VAL A 61 -21.67 1.85 3.78
CA VAL A 61 -20.49 0.98 3.89
C VAL A 61 -19.54 1.45 4.99
N ILE A 62 -19.11 2.72 4.96
CA ILE A 62 -18.04 3.21 5.85
C ILE A 62 -18.57 3.47 7.26
N LYS A 63 -19.65 4.24 7.40
CA LYS A 63 -20.24 4.58 8.71
C LYS A 63 -20.82 3.37 9.42
N SER A 64 -21.45 2.45 8.68
CA SER A 64 -22.05 1.23 9.24
C SER A 64 -21.01 0.26 9.82
N THR A 65 -19.76 0.35 9.36
CA THR A 65 -18.65 -0.50 9.81
C THR A 65 -17.63 0.23 10.70
N ASN A 66 -17.83 1.53 10.94
CA ASN A 66 -16.86 2.41 11.63
C ASN A 66 -15.44 2.30 11.04
N ALA A 67 -15.34 2.19 9.71
CA ALA A 67 -14.07 1.96 9.03
C ALA A 67 -13.36 3.28 8.67
N HIS A 68 -12.04 3.20 8.50
CA HIS A 68 -11.24 4.34 8.03
C HIS A 68 -11.26 4.42 6.50
N LEU A 69 -11.63 5.59 5.96
CA LEU A 69 -11.67 5.83 4.53
C LEU A 69 -10.45 6.62 4.06
N TYR A 70 -9.72 6.06 3.09
CA TYR A 70 -8.57 6.67 2.43
C TYR A 70 -8.97 7.14 1.03
N PHE A 71 -8.43 8.27 0.59
CA PHE A 71 -8.57 8.74 -0.79
C PHE A 71 -7.24 8.80 -1.52
N ASP A 72 -7.15 8.05 -2.61
CA ASP A 72 -6.11 8.24 -3.62
C ASP A 72 -6.44 9.47 -4.47
N SER A 73 -5.41 10.27 -4.76
CA SER A 73 -5.50 11.58 -5.41
C SER A 73 -6.07 11.53 -6.83
N GLY A 74 -6.11 10.34 -7.45
CA GLY A 74 -6.58 10.14 -8.81
C GLY A 74 -5.51 10.44 -9.88
N GLY A 75 -4.26 10.71 -9.47
CA GLY A 75 -3.12 10.93 -10.37
C GLY A 75 -2.90 9.79 -11.38
N TYR A 76 -3.36 8.58 -11.07
CA TYR A 76 -3.35 7.45 -12.00
C TYR A 76 -4.11 7.72 -13.32
N SER A 77 -5.16 8.56 -13.32
CA SER A 77 -5.86 8.98 -14.55
C SER A 77 -4.92 9.69 -15.53
N PHE A 78 -4.08 10.59 -15.01
CA PHE A 78 -3.05 11.28 -15.78
C PHE A 78 -1.97 10.30 -16.29
N ILE A 79 -1.52 9.37 -15.44
CA ILE A 79 -0.56 8.32 -15.83
C ILE A 79 -1.11 7.50 -17.01
N GLN A 80 -2.39 7.15 -17.02
CA GLN A 80 -3.02 6.43 -18.14
C GLN A 80 -3.29 7.32 -19.38
N GLY A 81 -3.04 8.64 -19.31
CA GLY A 81 -3.29 9.56 -20.41
C GLY A 81 -4.77 9.89 -20.63
N GLN A 82 -5.58 9.81 -19.56
CA GLN A 82 -6.98 10.22 -19.56
C GLN A 82 -7.14 11.74 -19.42
N ILE A 83 -6.10 12.41 -18.90
CA ILE A 83 -6.04 13.86 -18.70
C ILE A 83 -4.97 14.44 -19.61
N HIS A 84 -5.31 15.47 -20.38
CA HIS A 84 -4.36 16.18 -21.23
C HIS A 84 -3.42 17.04 -20.36
N PRO A 85 -2.13 17.21 -20.71
CA PRO A 85 -1.20 18.04 -19.93
C PRO A 85 -1.69 19.48 -19.70
N ASP A 86 -2.40 20.06 -20.66
CA ASP A 86 -2.98 21.42 -20.53
C ASP A 86 -4.03 21.52 -19.40
N ASP A 87 -4.66 20.39 -19.02
CA ASP A 87 -5.66 20.31 -17.97
C ASP A 87 -5.06 20.00 -16.60
N ILE A 88 -3.73 19.89 -16.44
CA ILE A 88 -3.11 19.55 -15.15
C ILE A 88 -3.46 20.59 -14.06
N ARG A 89 -3.46 21.89 -14.40
CA ARG A 89 -3.86 22.93 -13.43
C ARG A 89 -5.31 22.77 -12.97
N LYS A 90 -6.19 22.36 -13.90
CA LYS A 90 -7.58 22.05 -13.59
C LYS A 90 -7.70 20.84 -12.68
N LEU A 91 -6.90 19.79 -12.91
CA LEU A 91 -6.82 18.61 -12.05
C LEU A 91 -6.37 18.99 -10.63
N ILE A 92 -5.29 19.75 -10.49
CA ILE A 92 -4.79 20.24 -9.19
C ILE A 92 -5.90 21.02 -8.47
N THR A 93 -6.54 21.97 -9.16
CA THR A 93 -7.64 22.76 -8.58
C THR A 93 -8.80 21.88 -8.10
N CYS A 94 -9.22 20.89 -8.90
CA CYS A 94 -10.31 19.99 -8.51
C CYS A 94 -9.92 19.10 -7.31
N TYR A 95 -8.69 18.59 -7.30
CA TYR A 95 -8.17 17.79 -6.18
C TYR A 95 -8.14 18.61 -4.88
N LEU A 96 -7.60 19.83 -4.92
CA LEU A 96 -7.52 20.72 -3.76
C LEU A 96 -8.90 21.13 -3.25
N HIS A 97 -9.84 21.40 -4.17
CA HIS A 97 -11.23 21.66 -3.80
C HIS A 97 -11.86 20.46 -3.08
N PHE A 98 -11.66 19.25 -3.58
CA PHE A 98 -12.12 18.03 -2.89
C PHE A 98 -11.48 17.87 -1.52
N MET A 99 -10.16 18.05 -1.41
CA MET A 99 -9.42 17.91 -0.17
C MET A 99 -9.99 18.80 0.94
N ILE A 100 -10.34 20.05 0.62
CA ILE A 100 -10.92 21.00 1.58
C ILE A 100 -12.36 20.61 1.92
N GLU A 101 -13.20 20.45 0.89
CA GLU A 101 -14.65 20.24 1.06
C GLU A 101 -15.01 18.93 1.75
N GLU A 102 -14.21 17.88 1.55
CA GLU A 102 -14.46 16.53 2.08
C GLU A 102 -13.58 16.23 3.30
N MET A 103 -12.94 17.22 3.91
CA MET A 103 -12.02 17.02 5.04
C MET A 103 -12.64 16.20 6.19
N GLN A 104 -13.94 16.33 6.44
CA GLN A 104 -14.63 15.58 7.50
C GLN A 104 -15.00 14.15 7.10
N THR A 105 -14.94 13.84 5.82
CA THR A 105 -15.36 12.56 5.24
C THR A 105 -14.25 11.52 5.27
N TYR A 106 -13.01 11.94 5.05
CA TYR A 106 -11.89 11.00 4.94
C TYR A 106 -11.03 10.92 6.20
N TYR A 107 -10.46 9.74 6.42
CA TYR A 107 -9.44 9.51 7.43
C TYR A 107 -8.08 10.00 6.92
N LYS A 108 -7.72 9.67 5.68
CA LYS A 108 -6.48 10.13 5.02
C LYS A 108 -6.69 10.41 3.54
N ILE A 109 -5.84 11.26 2.98
CA ILE A 109 -5.78 11.54 1.54
C ILE A 109 -4.32 11.58 1.06
N PHE A 110 -4.04 10.94 -0.06
CA PHE A 110 -2.72 10.95 -0.67
C PHE A 110 -2.47 12.22 -1.47
N SER A 111 -1.23 12.69 -1.52
CA SER A 111 -0.78 13.78 -2.40
C SER A 111 -1.09 13.50 -3.86
N LEU A 112 -1.39 14.55 -4.64
CA LEU A 112 -1.50 14.44 -6.08
C LEU A 112 -0.11 14.47 -6.73
N ASP A 113 0.32 13.31 -7.23
CA ASP A 113 1.55 13.14 -7.98
C ASP A 113 1.31 12.83 -9.46
N LEU A 114 2.21 13.34 -10.31
CA LEU A 114 2.13 13.26 -11.77
C LEU A 114 3.48 12.78 -12.35
N PRO A 115 3.89 11.53 -12.11
CA PRO A 115 5.26 11.08 -12.34
C PRO A 115 5.62 10.89 -13.83
N PHE A 116 4.64 10.54 -14.67
CA PHE A 116 4.77 10.39 -16.12
C PHE A 116 3.38 10.24 -16.75
N SER A 117 3.31 10.31 -18.08
CA SER A 117 2.12 9.93 -18.86
C SER A 117 2.46 8.86 -19.89
N LYS A 118 1.64 7.80 -19.96
CA LYS A 118 1.76 6.75 -20.99
C LYS A 118 1.38 7.23 -22.39
N ARG A 119 0.56 8.28 -22.49
CA ARG A 119 0.01 8.78 -23.77
C ARG A 119 0.74 10.01 -24.28
N TYR A 120 1.13 10.91 -23.39
CA TYR A 120 1.65 12.23 -23.74
C TYR A 120 3.17 12.29 -23.56
N ASN A 121 3.92 11.79 -24.54
CA ASN A 121 5.39 11.71 -24.44
C ASN A 121 6.07 13.08 -24.25
N LEU A 122 5.50 14.17 -24.78
CA LEU A 122 6.02 15.53 -24.60
C LEU A 122 5.98 16.00 -23.13
N TYR A 123 5.11 15.40 -22.31
CA TYR A 123 5.10 15.67 -20.87
C TYR A 123 6.29 15.01 -20.15
N ASN A 124 6.83 13.90 -20.65
CA ASN A 124 7.80 13.06 -19.93
C ASN A 124 9.23 13.64 -19.92
N THR A 125 9.37 14.96 -19.85
CA THR A 125 10.65 15.64 -19.61
C THR A 125 10.86 15.87 -18.11
N LYS A 126 12.12 16.02 -17.69
CA LYS A 126 12.44 16.24 -16.27
C LYS A 126 11.82 17.53 -15.75
N GLU A 127 11.84 18.56 -16.58
CA GLU A 127 11.33 19.90 -16.29
C GLU A 127 9.82 19.87 -16.09
N ASN A 128 9.06 19.28 -17.01
CA ASN A 128 7.61 19.18 -16.88
C ASN A 128 7.20 18.37 -15.64
N ILE A 129 7.83 17.21 -15.42
CA ILE A 129 7.54 16.39 -14.24
C ILE A 129 7.85 17.19 -12.96
N PHE A 130 8.99 17.87 -12.89
CA PHE A 130 9.35 18.70 -11.75
C PHE A 130 8.34 19.84 -11.54
N ASP A 131 8.09 20.67 -12.57
CA ASP A 131 7.28 21.88 -12.45
C ASP A 131 5.83 21.60 -12.03
N PHE A 132 5.21 20.57 -12.61
CA PHE A 132 3.82 20.24 -12.28
C PHE A 132 3.67 19.58 -10.91
N ASN A 133 4.64 18.74 -10.48
CA ASN A 133 4.62 18.19 -9.12
C ASN A 133 4.96 19.27 -8.08
N ARG A 134 5.89 20.18 -8.39
CA ARG A 134 6.19 21.36 -7.57
C ARG A 134 4.94 22.22 -7.38
N LEU A 135 4.23 22.53 -8.46
CA LEU A 135 2.98 23.29 -8.40
C LEU A 135 1.94 22.60 -7.52
N SER A 136 1.69 21.31 -7.75
CA SER A 136 0.74 20.50 -6.97
C SER A 136 1.07 20.52 -5.47
N LEU A 137 2.35 20.32 -5.12
CA LEU A 137 2.80 20.27 -3.72
C LEU A 137 2.75 21.64 -3.05
N LEU A 138 3.24 22.70 -3.69
CA LEU A 138 3.21 24.04 -3.10
C LEU A 138 1.79 24.52 -2.85
N GLU A 139 0.87 24.36 -3.81
CA GLU A 139 -0.53 24.73 -3.60
C GLU A 139 -1.19 23.88 -2.49
N THR A 140 -0.80 22.59 -2.37
CA THR A 140 -1.26 21.72 -1.29
C THR A 140 -0.79 22.22 0.08
N PHE A 141 0.50 22.53 0.24
CA PHE A 141 1.04 23.00 1.52
C PHE A 141 0.58 24.41 1.89
N ASP A 142 0.36 25.29 0.90
CA ASP A 142 -0.27 26.60 1.12
C ASP A 142 -1.70 26.47 1.68
N ILE A 143 -2.43 25.42 1.30
CA ILE A 143 -3.75 25.10 1.86
C ILE A 143 -3.61 24.49 3.25
N ILE A 144 -2.67 23.55 3.46
CA ILE A 144 -2.43 22.95 4.78
C ILE A 144 -2.03 24.02 5.79
N GLU A 145 -1.23 25.02 5.41
CA GLU A 145 -0.87 26.11 6.31
C GLU A 145 -2.10 26.94 6.73
N LYS A 146 -3.05 27.15 5.82
CA LYS A 146 -4.33 27.85 6.11
C LYS A 146 -5.32 26.98 6.88
N VAL A 147 -5.25 25.66 6.72
CA VAL A 147 -6.11 24.67 7.39
C VAL A 147 -5.25 23.55 8.00
N PRO A 148 -4.56 23.81 9.13
CA PRO A 148 -3.55 22.89 9.68
C PRO A 148 -4.06 21.49 10.01
N GLN A 149 -5.36 21.33 10.24
CA GLN A 149 -6.00 20.03 10.48
C GLN A 149 -5.83 19.06 9.29
N LEU A 150 -5.55 19.56 8.09
CA LEU A 150 -5.25 18.74 6.92
C LEU A 150 -3.91 18.04 7.02
N ALA A 151 -2.93 18.61 7.73
CA ALA A 151 -1.61 17.99 7.91
C ALA A 151 -1.72 16.59 8.54
N ASP A 152 -2.62 16.44 9.52
CA ASP A 152 -2.86 15.15 10.18
C ASP A 152 -3.50 14.12 9.24
N LYS A 153 -4.10 14.55 8.12
CA LYS A 153 -4.80 13.67 7.18
C LYS A 153 -4.03 13.42 5.88
N PHE A 154 -3.09 14.31 5.57
CA PHE A 154 -2.33 14.28 4.34
C PHE A 154 -1.23 13.23 4.35
N ILE A 155 -1.11 12.46 3.26
CA ILE A 155 -0.04 11.49 3.04
C ILE A 155 0.82 11.95 1.85
N PHE A 156 2.08 12.27 2.12
CA PHE A 156 3.05 12.66 1.11
C PHE A 156 3.61 11.42 0.37
N ILE A 157 3.49 11.38 -0.95
CA ILE A 157 4.01 10.27 -1.77
C ILE A 157 5.44 10.56 -2.25
N TRP A 158 6.34 9.62 -1.97
CA TRP A 158 7.63 9.48 -2.65
C TRP A 158 7.50 8.63 -3.92
N GLN A 159 8.06 9.09 -5.04
CA GLN A 159 8.18 8.33 -6.29
C GLN A 159 9.64 7.98 -6.59
N PHE A 160 9.89 6.75 -7.08
CA PHE A 160 11.26 6.24 -7.25
C PHE A 160 11.47 5.28 -8.44
N ARG A 161 10.48 5.13 -9.32
CA ARG A 161 10.51 4.12 -10.41
C ARG A 161 11.76 4.17 -11.30
N ARG A 162 12.40 5.35 -11.40
CA ARG A 162 13.66 5.61 -12.11
C ARG A 162 14.53 6.52 -11.28
N ILE A 163 15.85 6.49 -11.50
CA ILE A 163 16.82 7.33 -10.78
C ILE A 163 16.47 8.81 -10.97
N GLU A 164 16.14 9.21 -12.20
CA GLU A 164 15.76 10.59 -12.52
C GLU A 164 14.51 11.02 -11.78
N LEU A 165 13.53 10.13 -11.66
CA LEU A 165 12.29 10.40 -10.95
C LEU A 165 12.56 10.55 -9.45
N TYR A 166 13.37 9.66 -8.88
CA TYR A 166 13.79 9.78 -7.48
C TYR A 166 14.51 11.11 -7.21
N ARG A 167 15.46 11.50 -8.08
CA ARG A 167 16.17 12.79 -7.96
C ARG A 167 15.24 13.99 -8.00
N ILE A 168 14.23 13.99 -8.87
CA ILE A 168 13.19 15.03 -8.89
C ILE A 168 12.52 15.13 -7.52
N TRP A 169 12.14 13.99 -6.93
CA TRP A 169 11.51 13.97 -5.61
C TRP A 169 12.43 14.42 -4.48
N CYS A 170 13.73 14.11 -4.54
CA CYS A 170 14.72 14.67 -3.61
C CYS A 170 14.72 16.20 -3.66
N ILE A 171 14.80 16.79 -4.87
CA ILE A 171 14.79 18.25 -5.05
C ILE A 171 13.49 18.85 -4.51
N LEU A 172 12.34 18.25 -4.84
CA LEU A 172 11.04 18.70 -4.33
C LEU A 172 10.98 18.65 -2.81
N HIS A 173 11.44 17.57 -2.19
CA HIS A 173 11.45 17.43 -0.73
C HIS A 173 12.38 18.45 -0.06
N ASP A 174 13.57 18.67 -0.61
CA ASP A 174 14.53 19.64 -0.08
C ASP A 174 13.98 21.07 -0.20
N GLU A 175 13.29 21.38 -1.30
CA GLU A 175 12.60 22.65 -1.48
C GLU A 175 11.48 22.84 -0.44
N LEU A 176 10.60 21.83 -0.24
CA LEU A 176 9.56 21.88 0.80
C LEU A 176 10.15 22.06 2.21
N SER A 177 11.27 21.39 2.48
CA SER A 177 12.00 21.54 3.75
C SER A 177 12.56 22.95 3.91
N SER A 178 13.05 23.58 2.84
CA SER A 178 13.55 24.97 2.87
C SER A 178 12.45 26.00 3.19
N TYR A 179 11.19 25.70 2.86
CA TYR A 179 10.03 26.49 3.26
C TYR A 179 9.49 26.13 4.66
N GLY A 180 10.07 25.13 5.33
CA GLY A 180 9.62 24.67 6.65
C GLY A 180 8.29 23.91 6.61
N TYR A 181 7.99 23.25 5.48
CA TYR A 181 6.79 22.41 5.32
C TYR A 181 7.00 20.95 5.77
N ASP A 182 8.23 20.56 6.09
CA ASP A 182 8.59 19.28 6.69
C ASP A 182 7.77 18.96 7.96
N LYS A 183 7.50 19.99 8.78
CA LYS A 183 6.64 19.90 9.98
C LYS A 183 5.20 19.43 9.70
N PHE A 184 4.73 19.56 8.46
CA PHE A 184 3.40 19.09 8.05
C PHE A 184 3.40 17.67 7.47
N ILE A 185 4.58 17.09 7.21
CA ILE A 185 4.72 15.74 6.63
C ILE A 185 4.75 14.69 7.74
N THR A 186 3.57 14.42 8.30
CA THR A 186 3.36 13.42 9.36
C THR A 186 3.19 12.01 8.82
N HIS A 187 2.74 11.84 7.58
CA HIS A 187 2.48 10.55 6.94
C HIS A 187 3.15 10.47 5.57
N ARG A 188 3.73 9.30 5.26
CA ARG A 188 4.44 9.07 3.99
C ARG A 188 3.86 7.88 3.24
N ALA A 189 4.00 7.90 1.93
CA ALA A 189 3.71 6.78 1.06
C ALA A 189 4.80 6.58 0.03
N ILE A 190 4.89 5.35 -0.49
CA ILE A 190 5.79 4.97 -1.57
C ILE A 190 4.97 4.57 -2.79
N GLY A 191 5.09 5.37 -3.84
CA GLY A 191 4.47 5.15 -5.15
C GLY A 191 5.38 4.47 -6.16
N GLY A 192 4.86 4.22 -7.37
CA GLY A 192 5.65 3.73 -8.50
C GLY A 192 5.80 2.21 -8.59
N MET A 193 5.22 1.46 -7.65
CA MET A 193 5.32 -0.01 -7.59
C MET A 193 4.25 -0.75 -8.41
N VAL A 194 3.12 -0.10 -8.71
CA VAL A 194 2.02 -0.71 -9.49
C VAL A 194 2.55 -1.17 -10.85
N GLY A 195 2.41 -2.47 -11.14
CA GLY A 195 2.87 -3.10 -12.38
C GLY A 195 4.38 -3.31 -12.47
N LEU A 196 5.17 -2.73 -11.57
CA LEU A 196 6.63 -2.66 -11.67
C LEU A 196 7.29 -4.03 -11.78
N LYS A 197 6.93 -4.97 -10.90
CA LYS A 197 7.46 -6.34 -10.91
C LYS A 197 7.12 -7.10 -12.19
N GLY A 198 5.92 -6.87 -12.75
CA GLY A 198 5.49 -7.50 -14.00
C GLY A 198 6.28 -6.98 -15.19
N GLU A 199 6.54 -5.68 -15.23
CA GLU A 199 7.25 -5.01 -16.33
C GLU A 199 8.76 -5.27 -16.31
N THR A 200 9.38 -5.20 -15.12
CA THR A 200 10.84 -5.25 -14.95
C THR A 200 11.36 -6.65 -14.58
N LYS A 201 10.44 -7.57 -14.23
CA LYS A 201 10.74 -8.94 -13.80
C LYS A 201 11.65 -9.03 -12.57
N ILE A 202 11.77 -7.97 -11.78
CA ILE A 202 12.49 -8.02 -10.50
C ILE A 202 11.80 -9.01 -9.55
N ASN A 203 12.61 -9.70 -8.76
CA ASN A 203 12.19 -10.70 -7.76
C ASN A 203 12.31 -10.18 -6.31
N PHE A 204 12.75 -8.94 -6.13
CA PHE A 204 12.87 -8.26 -4.85
C PHE A 204 11.77 -7.21 -4.64
N SER A 205 11.59 -6.79 -3.40
CA SER A 205 10.66 -5.79 -2.93
C SER A 205 11.23 -4.40 -3.19
N PRO A 206 10.66 -3.62 -4.13
CA PRO A 206 11.29 -2.41 -4.62
C PRO A 206 11.30 -1.25 -3.60
N PHE A 207 10.48 -1.32 -2.55
CA PHE A 207 10.33 -0.26 -1.55
C PHE A 207 11.37 -0.26 -0.43
N ILE A 208 12.25 -1.27 -0.32
CA ILE A 208 13.13 -1.45 0.85
C ILE A 208 13.99 -0.20 1.09
N ALA A 209 14.73 0.26 0.09
CA ALA A 209 15.62 1.41 0.24
C ALA A 209 14.85 2.72 0.50
N LEU A 210 13.74 2.94 -0.22
CA LEU A 210 12.94 4.15 -0.04
C LEU A 210 12.21 4.17 1.32
N SER A 211 11.96 3.01 1.93
CA SER A 211 11.46 2.93 3.30
C SER A 211 12.45 3.51 4.31
N TYR A 212 13.75 3.28 4.11
CA TYR A 212 14.81 3.90 4.92
C TYR A 212 14.90 5.40 4.69
N ARG A 213 14.72 5.90 3.45
CA ARG A 213 14.60 7.34 3.18
C ARG A 213 13.44 7.96 3.96
N CYS A 214 12.25 7.37 3.88
CA CYS A 214 11.08 7.84 4.62
C CYS A 214 11.31 7.82 6.14
N PHE A 215 11.96 6.78 6.66
CA PHE A 215 12.28 6.66 8.08
C PHE A 215 13.31 7.70 8.53
N LYS A 216 14.36 7.93 7.73
CA LYS A 216 15.36 8.98 7.99
C LYS A 216 14.71 10.37 7.99
N ASP A 217 13.81 10.66 7.05
CA ASP A 217 13.05 11.91 7.06
C ASP A 217 12.24 12.07 8.35
N TYR A 218 11.56 11.02 8.80
CA TYR A 218 10.81 11.06 10.07
C TYR A 218 11.71 11.34 11.29
N ILE A 219 12.88 10.69 11.37
CA ILE A 219 13.85 10.92 12.44
C ILE A 219 14.42 12.34 12.39
N THR A 220 14.73 12.85 11.20
CA THR A 220 15.29 14.20 11.02
C THR A 220 14.29 15.29 11.42
N VAL A 221 13.00 15.16 11.05
CA VAL A 221 11.97 16.16 11.40
C VAL A 221 11.62 16.12 12.88
N GLY A 222 11.68 14.95 13.53
CA GLY A 222 11.53 14.85 14.99
C GLY A 222 10.10 14.95 15.52
N LEU A 223 9.09 14.67 14.69
CA LEU A 223 7.65 14.68 15.09
C LEU A 223 7.24 13.41 15.86
N PHE A 224 7.93 13.12 16.96
CA PHE A 224 7.77 11.86 17.71
C PHE A 224 6.48 11.75 18.53
N HIS A 225 5.60 12.74 18.49
CA HIS A 225 4.24 12.64 19.02
C HIS A 225 3.30 11.90 18.05
N PHE A 226 3.71 11.70 16.79
CA PHE A 226 3.06 10.82 15.84
C PHE A 226 3.90 9.56 15.61
N PRO A 227 3.27 8.37 15.46
CA PRO A 227 3.98 7.18 14.99
C PRO A 227 4.61 7.42 13.62
N PHE A 228 5.70 6.72 13.32
CA PHE A 228 6.17 6.64 11.94
C PHE A 228 5.15 5.88 11.10
N GLN A 229 4.47 6.58 10.17
CA GLN A 229 3.48 5.97 9.29
C GLN A 229 3.97 5.94 7.84
N LEU A 230 3.96 4.74 7.27
CA LEU A 230 4.34 4.49 5.88
C LEU A 230 3.26 3.68 5.17
N HIS A 231 2.85 4.13 3.99
CA HIS A 231 1.92 3.40 3.12
C HIS A 231 2.60 2.94 1.83
N LEU A 232 2.44 1.69 1.45
CA LEU A 232 3.04 1.13 0.23
C LEU A 232 1.98 0.92 -0.84
N LEU A 233 2.09 1.67 -1.95
CA LEU A 233 1.10 1.68 -3.01
C LEU A 233 1.19 0.47 -3.95
N GLY A 234 0.13 -0.35 -4.02
CA GLY A 234 -0.01 -1.41 -5.02
C GLY A 234 0.71 -2.72 -4.71
N VAL A 235 0.71 -3.15 -3.45
CA VAL A 235 1.35 -4.40 -3.01
C VAL A 235 0.41 -5.58 -3.24
N TYR A 236 0.94 -6.70 -3.74
CA TYR A 236 0.13 -7.90 -3.99
C TYR A 236 0.85 -9.23 -3.81
N THR A 237 2.17 -9.24 -3.60
CA THR A 237 2.92 -10.49 -3.44
C THR A 237 3.13 -10.81 -1.97
N LEU A 238 3.16 -12.11 -1.65
CA LEU A 238 3.44 -12.58 -0.30
C LEU A 238 4.83 -12.16 0.18
N SER A 239 5.83 -12.13 -0.71
CA SER A 239 7.18 -11.70 -0.34
C SER A 239 7.28 -10.22 0.02
N ASP A 240 6.52 -9.36 -0.66
CA ASP A 240 6.42 -7.95 -0.27
C ASP A 240 5.79 -7.81 1.11
N ARG A 241 4.68 -8.49 1.36
CA ARG A 241 3.99 -8.44 2.67
C ARG A 241 4.86 -8.95 3.81
N PHE A 242 5.64 -10.00 3.58
CA PHE A 242 6.66 -10.45 4.52
C PHE A 242 7.70 -9.36 4.81
N MET A 243 8.22 -8.70 3.78
CA MET A 243 9.19 -7.62 3.95
C MET A 243 8.61 -6.39 4.63
N ILE A 244 7.32 -6.10 4.46
CA ILE A 244 6.62 -5.04 5.20
C ILE A 244 6.68 -5.29 6.70
N ALA A 245 6.18 -6.46 7.14
CA ALA A 245 6.17 -6.82 8.55
C ALA A 245 7.59 -6.89 9.13
N TYR A 246 8.56 -7.36 8.34
CA TYR A 246 9.96 -7.40 8.77
C TYR A 246 10.54 -5.99 8.96
N ILE A 247 10.35 -5.08 7.99
CA ILE A 247 10.82 -3.69 8.08
C ILE A 247 10.16 -2.95 9.25
N GLU A 248 8.87 -3.19 9.49
CA GLU A 248 8.14 -2.62 10.63
C GLU A 248 8.84 -2.98 11.96
N LYS A 249 9.17 -4.26 12.18
CA LYS A 249 9.92 -4.71 13.37
C LYS A 249 11.34 -4.16 13.44
N VAL A 250 12.03 -4.03 12.32
CA VAL A 250 13.36 -3.41 12.25
C VAL A 250 13.31 -1.95 12.68
N PHE A 251 12.35 -1.17 12.15
CA PHE A 251 12.19 0.23 12.49
C PHE A 251 11.70 0.43 13.94
N GLU A 252 10.83 -0.44 14.45
CA GLU A 252 10.47 -0.44 15.87
C GLU A 252 11.71 -0.61 16.76
N ARG A 253 12.63 -1.51 16.39
CA ARG A 253 13.88 -1.71 17.14
C ARG A 253 14.80 -0.49 17.07
N TYR A 254 14.91 0.18 15.92
CA TYR A 254 15.65 1.44 15.82
C TYR A 254 15.04 2.54 16.69
N LEU A 255 13.71 2.72 16.68
CA LEU A 255 13.04 3.73 17.53
C LEU A 255 13.30 3.45 19.02
N LYS A 256 13.21 2.18 19.45
CA LYS A 256 13.54 1.77 20.83
C LYS A 256 14.99 2.09 21.20
N GLN A 257 15.95 1.82 20.31
CA GLN A 257 17.36 2.17 20.52
C GLN A 257 17.60 3.68 20.64
N LEU A 258 16.80 4.48 19.94
CA LEU A 258 16.78 5.95 20.02
C LEU A 258 15.92 6.50 21.17
N THR A 259 15.35 5.63 22.02
CA THR A 259 14.43 6.00 23.12
C THR A 259 13.16 6.73 22.67
N ILE A 260 12.72 6.49 21.42
CA ILE A 260 11.51 7.04 20.82
C ILE A 260 10.37 6.02 20.94
N ASN A 261 9.25 6.41 21.56
CA ASN A 261 8.11 5.53 21.85
C ASN A 261 6.87 5.80 20.97
N SER A 262 7.06 6.40 19.80
CA SER A 262 5.97 6.80 18.91
C SER A 262 5.30 5.62 18.20
N GLY A 263 6.01 4.51 18.02
CA GLY A 263 5.54 3.33 17.29
C GLY A 263 5.75 3.44 15.76
N VAL A 264 5.58 2.31 15.08
CA VAL A 264 5.65 2.20 13.61
C VAL A 264 4.34 1.62 13.11
N ILE A 265 3.82 2.17 12.02
CA ILE A 265 2.64 1.65 11.34
C ILE A 265 2.95 1.60 9.85
N ILE A 266 3.11 0.39 9.31
CA ILE A 266 3.22 0.21 7.86
C ILE A 266 1.92 -0.38 7.31
N SER A 267 1.37 0.28 6.30
CA SER A 267 0.16 -0.16 5.60
C SER A 267 0.45 -0.37 4.12
N TYR A 268 -0.43 -1.09 3.43
CA TYR A 268 -0.37 -1.26 1.99
C TYR A 268 -1.76 -1.41 1.41
N ASP A 269 -1.92 -1.04 0.15
CA ASP A 269 -3.16 -1.26 -0.58
C ASP A 269 -3.01 -2.31 -1.68
N SER A 270 -4.13 -2.91 -2.05
CA SER A 270 -4.17 -3.87 -3.15
C SER A 270 -5.52 -3.88 -3.84
N THR A 271 -5.50 -4.06 -5.17
CA THR A 271 -6.65 -4.47 -5.97
C THR A 271 -6.66 -5.99 -6.24
N ASN A 272 -5.60 -6.71 -5.86
CA ASN A 272 -5.42 -8.09 -6.27
C ASN A 272 -6.42 -9.04 -5.58
N TYR A 273 -6.84 -8.73 -4.35
CA TYR A 273 -7.85 -9.50 -3.64
C TYR A 273 -9.14 -9.68 -4.47
N PHE A 274 -9.51 -8.62 -5.19
CA PHE A 274 -10.70 -8.58 -6.04
C PHE A 274 -10.49 -9.38 -7.34
N ARG A 275 -9.37 -9.15 -8.02
CA ARG A 275 -9.04 -9.84 -9.29
C ARG A 275 -8.91 -11.35 -9.10
N THR A 276 -8.24 -11.78 -8.03
CA THR A 276 -8.10 -13.21 -7.73
C THR A 276 -9.46 -13.86 -7.46
N ALA A 277 -10.37 -13.18 -6.76
CA ALA A 277 -11.72 -13.70 -6.54
C ALA A 277 -12.48 -13.87 -7.87
N GLN A 278 -12.40 -12.89 -8.78
CA GLN A 278 -13.08 -12.96 -10.08
C GLN A 278 -12.55 -14.07 -10.99
N TYR A 279 -11.23 -14.22 -11.11
CA TYR A 279 -10.62 -15.12 -12.09
C TYR A 279 -10.35 -16.53 -11.55
N ASN A 280 -10.26 -16.70 -10.23
CA ASN A 280 -9.83 -17.96 -9.63
C ASN A 280 -10.79 -18.49 -8.56
N ALA A 281 -12.04 -18.01 -8.47
CA ALA A 281 -13.01 -18.38 -7.42
C ALA A 281 -12.98 -19.87 -7.02
N ARG A 282 -13.05 -20.77 -8.00
CA ARG A 282 -13.08 -22.23 -7.76
C ARG A 282 -11.79 -22.80 -7.15
N LYS A 283 -10.65 -22.25 -7.54
CA LYS A 283 -9.31 -22.68 -7.08
C LYS A 283 -8.78 -21.80 -5.94
N MET A 284 -9.61 -20.88 -5.46
CA MET A 284 -9.22 -19.95 -4.43
C MET A 284 -9.13 -20.72 -3.12
N HIS A 285 -7.94 -20.70 -2.52
CA HIS A 285 -7.73 -21.20 -1.18
C HIS A 285 -8.13 -20.13 -0.15
N CYS A 286 -8.28 -20.57 1.10
CA CYS A 286 -8.47 -19.68 2.23
C CYS A 286 -7.58 -20.14 3.37
N ASN A 287 -6.99 -19.20 4.08
CA ASN A 287 -6.26 -19.45 5.30
C ASN A 287 -7.01 -18.81 6.49
N SER A 288 -7.03 -19.51 7.62
CA SER A 288 -7.52 -18.98 8.89
C SER A 288 -6.43 -19.11 9.92
N TYR A 289 -6.11 -18.01 10.59
CA TYR A 289 -5.05 -17.96 11.58
C TYR A 289 -5.64 -17.75 12.98
N ASP A 290 -5.33 -18.66 13.90
CA ASP A 290 -5.69 -18.55 15.31
C ASP A 290 -4.48 -18.91 16.18
N LYS A 291 -3.97 -17.92 16.92
CA LYS A 291 -2.94 -18.07 17.98
C LYS A 291 -1.78 -19.02 17.63
N GLY A 292 -1.15 -18.81 16.48
CA GLY A 292 0.03 -19.55 16.05
C GLY A 292 -0.24 -20.68 15.07
N ASP A 293 -1.51 -21.06 14.89
CA ASP A 293 -1.92 -22.11 13.96
C ASP A 293 -2.58 -21.53 12.71
N LEU A 294 -1.96 -21.79 11.55
CA LEU A 294 -2.50 -21.43 10.24
C LEU A 294 -3.19 -22.65 9.62
N THR A 295 -4.53 -22.63 9.59
CA THR A 295 -5.32 -23.68 8.93
C THR A 295 -5.50 -23.34 7.46
N HIS A 296 -5.11 -24.26 6.58
CA HIS A 296 -5.22 -24.11 5.13
C HIS A 296 -6.44 -24.86 4.58
N TYR A 297 -7.29 -24.14 3.85
CA TYR A 297 -8.41 -24.68 3.08
C TYR A 297 -8.08 -24.58 1.60
N SER A 298 -7.85 -25.73 0.96
CA SER A 298 -7.36 -25.82 -0.42
C SER A 298 -8.27 -25.16 -1.44
N THR A 299 -9.58 -25.17 -1.19
CA THR A 299 -10.60 -24.57 -2.05
C THR A 299 -11.68 -23.87 -1.23
N VAL A 300 -12.49 -23.05 -1.91
CA VAL A 300 -13.69 -22.42 -1.31
C VAL A 300 -14.71 -23.44 -0.79
N PHE A 301 -14.66 -24.69 -1.25
CA PHE A 301 -15.56 -25.76 -0.82
C PHE A 301 -15.21 -26.31 0.55
N ASP A 302 -13.95 -26.14 0.97
CA ASP A 302 -13.41 -26.70 2.21
C ASP A 302 -13.56 -25.73 3.38
N VAL A 303 -14.01 -24.49 3.12
CA VAL A 303 -14.13 -23.44 4.13
C VAL A 303 -15.31 -23.71 5.06
N PRO A 304 -15.09 -23.84 6.38
CA PRO A 304 -16.15 -24.09 7.35
C PRO A 304 -17.22 -22.99 7.42
N ASP A 305 -18.46 -23.39 7.71
CA ASP A 305 -19.62 -22.48 7.81
C ASP A 305 -19.43 -21.38 8.85
N ASN A 306 -18.73 -21.64 9.96
CA ASN A 306 -18.46 -20.60 10.97
C ASN A 306 -17.54 -19.49 10.43
N ILE A 307 -16.57 -19.82 9.57
CA ILE A 307 -15.72 -18.84 8.88
C ILE A 307 -16.54 -18.07 7.85
N LEU A 308 -17.34 -18.79 7.05
CA LEU A 308 -18.23 -18.14 6.07
C LEU A 308 -19.22 -17.19 6.76
N ARG A 309 -19.85 -17.59 7.87
CA ARG A 309 -20.74 -16.72 8.66
C ARG A 309 -20.02 -15.54 9.29
N HIS A 310 -18.75 -15.68 9.64
CA HIS A 310 -17.95 -14.57 10.15
C HIS A 310 -17.72 -13.49 9.07
N ILE A 311 -17.40 -13.92 7.85
CA ILE A 311 -17.10 -13.06 6.69
C ILE A 311 -18.39 -12.45 6.12
N TYR A 312 -19.35 -13.32 5.80
CA TYR A 312 -20.67 -12.99 5.24
C TYR A 312 -21.68 -12.85 6.38
N HIS A 313 -21.47 -11.81 7.18
CA HIS A 313 -22.04 -11.58 8.51
C HIS A 313 -23.56 -11.39 8.60
N THR A 314 -24.27 -11.31 7.48
CA THR A 314 -25.75 -11.25 7.43
C THR A 314 -26.27 -12.54 6.84
N ASP A 315 -27.46 -13.00 7.25
CA ASP A 315 -28.06 -14.21 6.65
C ASP A 315 -28.23 -14.10 5.13
N GLU A 316 -28.58 -12.93 4.60
CA GLU A 316 -28.67 -12.70 3.15
C GLU A 316 -27.34 -12.98 2.44
N LEU A 317 -26.25 -12.32 2.87
CA LEU A 317 -24.91 -12.57 2.33
C LEU A 317 -24.44 -14.02 2.51
N TYR A 318 -24.77 -14.64 3.66
CA TYR A 318 -24.39 -16.02 3.93
C TYR A 318 -25.10 -17.00 2.99
N PHE A 319 -26.41 -16.83 2.78
CA PHE A 319 -27.15 -17.66 1.84
C PHE A 319 -26.71 -17.42 0.39
N HIS A 320 -26.44 -16.17 0.02
CA HIS A 320 -25.87 -15.82 -1.28
C HIS A 320 -24.55 -16.56 -1.54
N ILE A 321 -23.59 -16.53 -0.60
CA ILE A 321 -22.32 -17.24 -0.82
C ILE A 321 -22.49 -18.76 -0.84
N GLN A 322 -23.40 -19.31 -0.04
CA GLN A 322 -23.70 -20.74 -0.07
C GLN A 322 -24.26 -21.16 -1.44
N GLU A 323 -25.15 -20.37 -2.03
CA GLU A 323 -25.65 -20.59 -3.39
C GLU A 323 -24.52 -20.56 -4.42
N GLU A 324 -23.65 -19.54 -4.39
CA GLU A 324 -22.50 -19.41 -5.29
C GLU A 324 -21.54 -20.61 -5.17
N ILE A 325 -21.30 -21.10 -3.95
CA ILE A 325 -20.52 -22.31 -3.68
C ILE A 325 -21.19 -23.54 -4.34
N GLN A 326 -22.51 -23.70 -4.21
CA GLN A 326 -23.22 -24.82 -4.83
C GLN A 326 -23.17 -24.77 -6.35
N ARG A 327 -23.33 -23.58 -6.94
CA ARG A 327 -23.21 -23.36 -8.40
C ARG A 327 -21.84 -23.81 -8.90
N LEU A 328 -20.76 -23.38 -8.23
CA LEU A 328 -19.41 -23.81 -8.57
C LEU A 328 -19.22 -25.33 -8.45
N LYS A 329 -19.83 -25.99 -7.45
CA LYS A 329 -19.77 -27.46 -7.28
C LYS A 329 -20.40 -28.21 -8.45
N ILE A 330 -21.48 -27.69 -9.03
CA ILE A 330 -22.17 -28.29 -10.19
C ILE A 330 -21.67 -27.79 -11.55
N ASN A 331 -20.51 -27.12 -11.57
CA ASN A 331 -19.89 -26.54 -12.75
C ASN A 331 -20.62 -25.34 -13.39
N GLU A 332 -21.47 -24.64 -12.66
CA GLU A 332 -22.09 -23.41 -13.12
C GLU A 332 -21.21 -22.18 -12.84
N ASP A 333 -21.47 -21.11 -13.60
CA ASP A 333 -20.86 -19.80 -13.42
C ASP A 333 -21.46 -19.07 -12.20
N LEU A 334 -20.68 -18.14 -11.64
CA LEU A 334 -21.14 -17.28 -10.55
C LEU A 334 -22.29 -16.38 -11.00
N LEU A 335 -23.25 -16.12 -10.10
CA LEU A 335 -24.26 -15.08 -10.32
C LEU A 335 -23.63 -13.69 -10.25
N GLU A 336 -22.73 -13.52 -9.28
CA GLU A 336 -21.98 -12.30 -9.04
C GLU A 336 -20.47 -12.64 -9.02
N GLY A 337 -19.72 -12.14 -10.01
CA GLY A 337 -18.29 -12.44 -10.16
C GLY A 337 -17.43 -12.04 -8.95
N ASN A 338 -17.98 -11.20 -8.06
CA ASN A 338 -17.30 -10.66 -6.89
C ASN A 338 -17.69 -11.34 -5.58
N SER A 339 -18.54 -12.38 -5.63
CA SER A 339 -19.05 -13.07 -4.45
C SER A 339 -17.96 -13.50 -3.48
N PHE A 340 -16.79 -13.91 -3.98
CA PHE A 340 -15.67 -14.40 -3.19
C PHE A 340 -14.64 -13.32 -2.77
N ALA A 341 -14.84 -12.05 -3.14
CA ALA A 341 -13.91 -10.97 -2.79
C ALA A 341 -13.81 -10.71 -1.26
N PRO A 342 -14.89 -10.80 -0.45
CA PRO A 342 -14.79 -10.76 1.01
C PRO A 342 -13.93 -11.90 1.58
N LEU A 343 -14.09 -13.12 1.08
CA LEU A 343 -13.30 -14.27 1.51
C LEU A 343 -11.81 -14.08 1.21
N ASN A 344 -11.46 -13.52 0.05
CA ASN A 344 -10.05 -13.26 -0.27
C ASN A 344 -9.48 -12.08 0.53
N SER A 345 -10.29 -11.09 0.88
CA SER A 345 -9.89 -10.01 1.79
C SER A 345 -9.60 -10.53 3.19
N PHE A 346 -10.43 -11.45 3.67
CA PHE A 346 -10.19 -12.18 4.91
C PHE A 346 -8.88 -12.96 4.84
N ASN A 347 -8.65 -13.68 3.75
CA ASN A 347 -7.40 -14.42 3.54
C ASN A 347 -6.17 -13.51 3.69
N PHE A 348 -6.15 -12.33 3.03
CA PHE A 348 -5.04 -11.36 3.17
C PHE A 348 -4.77 -10.99 4.64
N VAL A 349 -5.83 -10.66 5.39
CA VAL A 349 -5.71 -10.29 6.82
C VAL A 349 -5.22 -11.45 7.69
N GLN A 350 -5.66 -12.67 7.43
CA GLN A 350 -5.22 -13.85 8.21
C GLN A 350 -3.76 -14.18 7.95
N GLU A 351 -3.37 -14.17 6.68
CA GLU A 351 -2.00 -14.39 6.27
C GLU A 351 -1.06 -13.31 6.80
N ASP A 352 -1.51 -12.05 6.85
CA ASP A 352 -0.74 -10.94 7.45
C ASP A 352 -0.42 -11.18 8.92
N LYS A 353 -1.43 -11.57 9.71
CA LYS A 353 -1.26 -11.90 11.13
C LYS A 353 -0.28 -13.06 11.32
N PHE A 354 -0.38 -14.07 10.48
CA PHE A 354 0.54 -15.21 10.52
C PHE A 354 1.99 -14.79 10.20
N ILE A 355 2.19 -13.93 9.20
CA ILE A 355 3.52 -13.41 8.85
C ILE A 355 4.13 -12.65 10.04
N GLU A 356 3.36 -11.77 10.67
CA GLU A 356 3.80 -10.99 11.84
C GLU A 356 4.21 -11.91 13.00
N ASP A 357 3.35 -12.88 13.35
CA ASP A 357 3.64 -13.86 14.40
C ASP A 357 4.85 -14.73 14.05
N ALA A 358 5.00 -15.16 12.79
CA ALA A 358 6.15 -15.94 12.37
C ALA A 358 7.46 -15.13 12.54
N ILE A 359 7.49 -13.86 12.15
CA ILE A 359 8.66 -13.00 12.32
C ILE A 359 9.05 -12.88 13.80
N GLU A 360 8.06 -12.74 14.68
CA GLU A 360 8.28 -12.60 16.12
C GLU A 360 8.67 -13.94 16.79
N LYS A 361 7.93 -15.01 16.51
CA LYS A 361 8.17 -16.38 17.02
C LYS A 361 9.57 -16.88 16.69
N TYR A 362 10.01 -16.67 15.44
CA TYR A 362 11.32 -17.12 14.99
C TYR A 362 12.44 -16.10 15.21
N LYS A 363 12.12 -14.91 15.76
CA LYS A 363 13.09 -13.85 16.07
C LYS A 363 14.00 -13.49 14.89
N ILE A 364 13.47 -13.55 13.67
CA ILE A 364 14.26 -13.33 12.45
C ILE A 364 14.81 -11.89 12.39
N THR A 365 14.18 -10.94 13.08
CA THR A 365 14.70 -9.59 13.23
C THR A 365 15.95 -9.56 14.11
N ASP A 366 16.08 -10.41 15.12
CA ASP A 366 17.25 -10.41 16.03
C ASP A 366 18.54 -10.74 15.28
N VAL A 367 18.46 -11.70 14.33
CA VAL A 367 19.57 -12.09 13.45
C VAL A 367 20.18 -10.88 12.74
N LEU A 368 19.38 -9.93 12.25
CA LEU A 368 19.88 -8.71 11.59
C LEU A 368 20.82 -7.90 12.48
N PHE A 369 20.48 -7.77 13.77
CA PHE A 369 21.18 -6.92 14.72
C PHE A 369 22.32 -7.64 15.44
N GLU A 370 22.31 -8.97 15.44
CA GLU A 370 23.30 -9.81 16.15
C GLU A 370 24.37 -10.36 15.21
N SER A 371 24.08 -10.45 13.92
CA SER A 371 25.02 -10.93 12.91
C SER A 371 26.27 -10.06 12.81
N ARG A 372 27.44 -10.70 12.72
CA ARG A 372 28.73 -10.00 12.61
C ARG A 372 28.98 -9.47 11.20
N ASP A 373 28.64 -10.27 10.21
CA ASP A 373 28.80 -9.99 8.80
C ASP A 373 27.63 -10.56 7.97
N ASN A 374 27.66 -10.30 6.66
CA ASN A 374 26.59 -10.71 5.75
C ASN A 374 26.52 -12.24 5.56
N ASP A 375 27.63 -12.97 5.70
CA ASP A 375 27.62 -14.42 5.53
C ASP A 375 27.00 -15.10 6.75
N ASP A 376 27.33 -14.61 7.95
CA ASP A 376 26.67 -14.98 9.23
C ASP A 376 25.15 -14.74 9.13
N PHE A 377 24.78 -13.53 8.72
CA PHE A 377 23.38 -13.11 8.54
C PHE A 377 22.62 -14.02 7.58
N ARG A 378 23.18 -14.30 6.40
CA ARG A 378 22.54 -15.13 5.37
C ARG A 378 22.39 -16.58 5.82
N LYS A 379 23.37 -17.11 6.54
CA LYS A 379 23.32 -18.48 7.07
C LYS A 379 22.21 -18.62 8.11
N GLU A 380 22.23 -17.80 9.16
CA GLU A 380 21.26 -17.87 10.25
C GLU A 380 19.83 -17.59 9.77
N THR A 381 19.66 -16.56 8.93
CA THR A 381 18.38 -16.26 8.28
C THR A 381 17.92 -17.43 7.42
N GLY A 382 18.84 -18.08 6.69
CA GLY A 382 18.54 -19.21 5.83
C GLY A 382 18.01 -20.41 6.60
N ASP A 383 18.61 -20.70 7.76
CA ASP A 383 18.21 -21.78 8.66
C ASP A 383 16.80 -21.51 9.26
N ILE A 384 16.52 -20.25 9.63
CA ILE A 384 15.19 -19.84 10.12
C ILE A 384 14.14 -19.97 9.01
N LEU A 385 14.43 -19.49 7.80
CA LEU A 385 13.49 -19.60 6.68
C LEU A 385 13.19 -21.07 6.35
N ASP A 386 14.16 -21.97 6.47
CA ASP A 386 13.93 -23.41 6.31
C ASP A 386 12.99 -23.98 7.39
N GLN A 387 13.10 -23.50 8.64
CA GLN A 387 12.18 -23.90 9.71
C GLN A 387 10.76 -23.40 9.43
N ILE A 388 10.61 -22.14 9.04
CA ILE A 388 9.33 -21.53 8.65
C ILE A 388 8.69 -22.35 7.52
N LEU A 389 9.43 -22.62 6.43
CA LEU A 389 8.96 -23.42 5.30
C LEU A 389 8.54 -24.83 5.70
N LYS A 390 9.30 -25.50 6.57
CA LYS A 390 8.96 -26.84 7.08
C LYS A 390 7.70 -26.82 7.93
N SER A 391 7.47 -25.75 8.69
CA SER A 391 6.29 -25.62 9.55
C SER A 391 4.99 -25.36 8.79
N THR A 392 5.06 -24.67 7.65
CA THR A 392 3.88 -24.29 6.85
C THR A 392 4.13 -24.43 5.34
N PRO A 393 4.35 -25.65 4.82
CA PRO A 393 4.75 -25.88 3.43
C PRO A 393 3.67 -25.51 2.41
N GLN A 394 2.40 -25.47 2.81
CA GLN A 394 1.27 -25.13 1.94
C GLN A 394 1.16 -23.62 1.68
N PHE A 395 1.71 -22.79 2.59
CA PHE A 395 1.54 -21.34 2.55
C PHE A 395 2.63 -20.66 1.72
N PHE A 396 3.88 -21.10 1.87
CA PHE A 396 5.01 -20.51 1.18
C PHE A 396 5.35 -21.28 -0.09
N GLY A 397 5.32 -20.59 -1.23
CA GLY A 397 5.70 -21.17 -2.51
C GLY A 397 7.19 -21.52 -2.62
N PRO A 398 7.59 -22.31 -3.63
CA PRO A 398 8.96 -22.84 -3.77
C PRO A 398 10.05 -21.76 -3.94
N ARG A 399 9.67 -20.55 -4.37
CA ARG A 399 10.60 -19.41 -4.54
C ARG A 399 10.62 -18.46 -3.34
N PHE A 400 9.88 -18.77 -2.28
CA PHE A 400 9.74 -17.87 -1.13
C PHE A 400 11.09 -17.61 -0.47
N LYS A 401 11.84 -18.66 -0.11
CA LYS A 401 13.16 -18.53 0.54
C LYS A 401 14.11 -17.66 -0.27
N ASP A 402 14.26 -17.94 -1.56
CA ASP A 402 15.19 -17.22 -2.42
C ASP A 402 14.81 -15.74 -2.55
N SER A 403 13.52 -15.44 -2.72
CA SER A 403 13.02 -14.06 -2.81
C SER A 403 13.21 -13.29 -1.50
N ILE A 404 12.92 -13.92 -0.35
CA ILE A 404 13.07 -13.28 0.96
C ILE A 404 14.55 -13.10 1.32
N MET A 405 15.40 -14.10 1.07
CA MET A 405 16.83 -14.01 1.33
C MET A 405 17.48 -12.89 0.52
N ASP A 406 17.11 -12.75 -0.75
CA ASP A 406 17.59 -11.67 -1.61
C ASP A 406 17.17 -10.28 -1.07
N ASN A 407 15.90 -10.15 -0.67
CA ASN A 407 15.39 -8.94 -0.02
C ASN A 407 16.12 -8.60 1.29
N MET A 408 16.30 -9.59 2.15
CA MET A 408 16.96 -9.45 3.45
C MET A 408 18.42 -9.08 3.30
N THR A 409 19.13 -9.67 2.33
CA THR A 409 20.52 -9.31 2.03
C THR A 409 20.62 -7.84 1.60
N LYS A 410 19.68 -7.35 0.78
CA LYS A 410 19.67 -5.93 0.40
C LYS A 410 19.33 -5.02 1.58
N LEU A 411 18.41 -5.44 2.46
CA LEU A 411 18.09 -4.71 3.68
C LEU A 411 19.29 -4.68 4.65
N TYR A 412 20.05 -5.77 4.77
CA TYR A 412 21.26 -5.84 5.60
C TYR A 412 22.24 -4.72 5.25
N ARG A 413 22.43 -4.42 3.96
CA ARG A 413 23.26 -3.29 3.53
C ARG A 413 22.75 -1.94 4.06
N LEU A 414 21.45 -1.71 4.03
CA LEU A 414 20.82 -0.50 4.59
C LEU A 414 20.88 -0.47 6.12
N HIS A 415 20.80 -1.63 6.78
CA HIS A 415 21.02 -1.75 8.22
C HIS A 415 22.46 -1.38 8.61
N LYS A 416 23.47 -1.84 7.86
CA LYS A 416 24.86 -1.43 8.07
C LYS A 416 25.02 0.06 7.86
N TRP A 417 24.45 0.61 6.80
CA TRP A 417 24.42 2.07 6.62
C TRP A 417 23.81 2.77 7.85
N TRP A 418 22.63 2.34 8.31
CA TRP A 418 21.97 2.95 9.47
C TRP A 418 22.83 2.91 10.75
N THR A 419 23.50 1.79 11.00
CA THR A 419 24.27 1.57 12.23
C THR A 419 25.63 2.26 12.24
N PHE A 420 26.30 2.42 11.09
CA PHE A 420 27.64 2.99 11.00
C PHE A 420 27.67 4.42 10.43
N GLU A 421 26.77 4.75 9.51
CA GLU A 421 26.77 5.99 8.71
C GLU A 421 25.47 6.79 8.83
N GLY A 422 24.45 6.29 9.56
CA GLY A 422 23.03 6.68 9.48
C GLY A 422 22.66 8.16 9.71
N GLY A 423 23.65 9.02 9.92
CA GLY A 423 23.50 10.48 9.93
C GLY A 423 23.36 11.11 8.54
N GLU A 424 24.03 10.59 7.51
CA GLU A 424 24.29 11.32 6.26
C GLU A 424 23.30 11.00 5.12
N TYR A 425 22.60 12.01 4.60
CA TYR A 425 21.63 11.83 3.51
C TYR A 425 22.28 11.41 2.18
N ASP A 426 23.47 11.91 1.85
CA ASP A 426 24.12 11.65 0.56
C ASP A 426 24.50 10.17 0.39
N SER A 427 24.99 9.55 1.47
CA SER A 427 25.29 8.12 1.50
C SER A 427 24.02 7.28 1.36
N LEU A 428 22.91 7.66 2.02
CA LEU A 428 21.61 7.01 1.83
C LEU A 428 21.10 7.16 0.40
N ASN A 429 21.18 8.36 -0.16
CA ASN A 429 20.73 8.65 -1.51
C ASN A 429 21.47 7.78 -2.53
N SER A 430 22.78 7.62 -2.36
CA SER A 430 23.58 6.72 -3.19
C SER A 430 23.07 5.27 -3.10
N LEU A 431 22.77 4.76 -1.90
CA LEU A 431 22.20 3.42 -1.73
C LEU A 431 20.81 3.27 -2.36
N VAL A 432 19.96 4.30 -2.25
CA VAL A 432 18.64 4.31 -2.88
C VAL A 432 18.77 4.29 -4.39
N GLU A 433 19.66 5.11 -4.97
CA GLU A 433 19.91 5.13 -6.41
C GLU A 433 20.46 3.80 -6.93
N GLU A 434 21.39 3.18 -6.20
CA GLU A 434 21.86 1.82 -6.52
C GLU A 434 20.72 0.79 -6.48
N PHE A 435 19.81 0.92 -5.51
CA PHE A 435 18.65 0.06 -5.40
C PHE A 435 17.69 0.23 -6.57
N ILE A 436 17.47 1.47 -7.00
CA ILE A 436 16.68 1.80 -8.19
C ILE A 436 17.36 1.29 -9.46
N ALA A 437 18.69 1.38 -9.56
CA ALA A 437 19.44 0.88 -10.72
C ALA A 437 19.28 -0.64 -10.94
N MET A 438 18.95 -1.40 -9.89
CA MET A 438 18.63 -2.83 -10.00
C MET A 438 17.27 -3.10 -10.66
N ILE A 439 16.40 -2.09 -10.73
CA ILE A 439 15.13 -2.12 -11.45
C ILE A 439 15.45 -1.92 -12.94
N LYS A 440 15.80 -3.02 -13.62
CA LYS A 440 16.11 -2.98 -15.05
C LYS A 440 14.87 -2.60 -15.85
N GLU A 441 14.98 -1.59 -16.71
CA GLU A 441 13.90 -1.29 -17.66
C GLU A 441 13.80 -2.41 -18.71
N PRO A 442 12.58 -2.79 -19.13
CA PRO A 442 12.38 -3.69 -20.26
C PRO A 442 12.88 -3.10 -21.59
#